data_AF-A0A2K6SUF2-F1
#
_entry.id   AF-A0A2K6SUF2-F1
#
_cell.length_a   1.000
_cell.length_b   1.000
_cell.length_c   1.000
_cell.angle_alpha   90.00
_cell.angle_beta   90.00
_cell.angle_gamma   90.00
#
_symmetry.space_group_name_H-M   'P 1'
#
loop_
_entity.id
_entity.type
_entity.pdbx_description
1 polymer ?
#
loop_
_entity_poly.entity_id
_entity_poly.type
_entity_poly.pdbx_seq_one_letter_code
_entity_poly.pdbx_strand_id
1 'polypeptide(L)'
;MSSSEEVSWISWFCGLRGYEFFCEVDEDYIQVKFNLTGLNVQPDEEREDNPNQSDLIEQAAEMLYGLIQARYILPNRGIAQMLEKYQQADFGYCPHVYCENQPMLPVGLSDIPGEAMVKLYYHPGQHGETPSLLKIQKISWAW
;
A
#
# COMPACT_ATOMS: atom_id res chain seq x y z
N MET A 1 34.16 -4.59 5.95
CA MET A 1 33.85 -4.59 4.51
C MET A 1 32.35 -4.78 4.42
N SER A 2 31.65 -3.76 3.94
CA SER A 2 30.17 -3.70 3.95
C SER A 2 29.61 -4.85 3.13
N SER A 3 28.80 -5.73 3.72
CA SER A 3 27.86 -6.50 2.90
C SER A 3 26.90 -5.48 2.31
N SER A 4 26.84 -5.40 0.99
CA SER A 4 25.73 -4.72 0.32
C SER A 4 24.48 -5.46 0.80
N GLU A 5 23.67 -4.82 1.65
CA GLU A 5 22.35 -5.36 1.99
C GLU A 5 21.56 -5.40 0.68
N GLU A 6 21.27 -6.60 0.19
CA GLU A 6 20.38 -6.77 -0.95
C GLU A 6 19.01 -6.21 -0.54
N VAL A 7 18.61 -5.13 -1.19
CA VAL A 7 17.30 -4.51 -0.95
C VAL A 7 16.22 -5.48 -1.43
N SER A 8 15.26 -5.80 -0.57
CA SER A 8 14.13 -6.66 -0.95
C SER A 8 13.29 -6.02 -2.05
N TRP A 9 12.59 -6.82 -2.86
CA TRP A 9 11.69 -6.28 -3.88
C TRP A 9 10.63 -5.35 -3.29
N ILE A 10 10.12 -5.68 -2.09
CA ILE A 10 9.13 -4.87 -1.36
C ILE A 10 9.71 -3.50 -1.01
N SER A 11 10.90 -3.45 -0.42
CA SER A 11 11.51 -2.18 -0.02
C SER A 11 11.92 -1.34 -1.23
N TRP A 12 12.41 -1.98 -2.29
CA TRP A 12 12.66 -1.32 -3.58
C TRP A 12 11.38 -0.71 -4.17
N PHE A 13 10.29 -1.48 -4.23
CA PHE A 13 9.02 -1.07 -4.81
C PHE A 13 8.39 0.09 -4.03
N CYS A 14 8.31 0.00 -2.70
CA CYS A 14 7.80 1.07 -1.84
C CYS A 14 8.66 2.35 -1.88
N GLY A 15 9.93 2.24 -2.29
CA GLY A 15 10.84 3.36 -2.50
C GLY A 15 10.71 4.04 -3.87
N LEU A 16 9.91 3.49 -4.80
CA LEU A 16 9.68 4.09 -6.10
C LEU A 16 8.83 5.35 -5.98
N ARG A 17 9.13 6.35 -6.84
CA ARG A 17 8.33 7.58 -6.93
C ARG A 17 6.90 7.25 -7.37
N GLY A 18 5.91 7.73 -6.63
CA GLY A 18 4.49 7.45 -6.84
C GLY A 18 3.95 6.29 -5.99
N TYR A 19 4.81 5.56 -5.28
CA TYR A 19 4.45 4.42 -4.43
C TYR A 19 4.71 4.72 -2.94
N GLU A 20 4.93 5.98 -2.58
CA GLU A 20 5.29 6.40 -1.21
C GLU A 20 4.17 6.14 -0.19
N PHE A 21 2.94 5.91 -0.67
CA PHE A 21 1.79 5.58 0.17
C PHE A 21 1.74 4.12 0.60
N PHE A 22 2.52 3.24 -0.04
CA PHE A 22 2.64 1.86 0.36
C PHE A 22 3.42 1.76 1.68
N CYS A 23 3.05 0.76 2.48
CA CYS A 23 3.85 0.30 3.60
C CYS A 23 4.51 -1.03 3.19
N GLU A 24 5.58 -1.41 3.87
CA GLU A 24 6.27 -2.66 3.56
C GLU A 24 5.52 -3.83 4.20
N VAL A 25 4.82 -4.62 3.37
CA VAL A 25 4.11 -5.81 3.85
C VAL A 25 5.10 -6.82 4.41
N ASP A 26 4.86 -7.28 5.65
CA ASP A 26 5.71 -8.31 6.24
C ASP A 26 5.72 -9.58 5.38
N GLU A 27 6.91 -10.15 5.12
CA GLU A 27 7.04 -11.38 4.32
C GLU A 27 6.28 -12.56 4.95
N ASP A 28 6.20 -12.61 6.28
CA ASP A 28 5.45 -13.66 6.99
C ASP A 28 3.94 -13.59 6.72
N TYR A 29 3.39 -12.40 6.43
CA TYR A 29 2.01 -12.24 6.01
C TYR A 29 1.77 -12.82 4.60
N ILE A 30 2.70 -12.58 3.68
CA ILE A 30 2.64 -13.04 2.28
C ILE A 30 2.80 -14.57 2.21
N GLN A 31 3.70 -15.14 3.02
CA GLN A 31 3.96 -16.58 3.05
C GLN A 31 2.75 -17.40 3.53
N VAL A 32 1.83 -16.79 4.28
CA VAL A 32 0.57 -17.44 4.70
C VAL A 32 -0.40 -17.47 3.52
N LYS A 33 -0.40 -18.59 2.78
CA LYS A 33 -1.25 -18.83 1.59
C LYS A 33 -2.72 -18.44 1.78
N PHE A 34 -3.27 -18.63 2.98
CA PHE A 34 -4.66 -18.28 3.27
C PHE A 34 -4.94 -16.78 3.09
N ASN A 35 -3.99 -15.90 3.42
CA ASN A 35 -4.12 -14.45 3.25
C ASN A 35 -4.22 -14.05 1.76
N LEU A 36 -3.68 -14.89 0.87
CA LEU A 36 -3.69 -14.69 -0.57
C LEU A 36 -4.90 -15.34 -1.27
N THR A 37 -5.79 -16.01 -0.52
CA THR A 37 -6.94 -16.72 -1.10
C THR A 37 -7.82 -15.78 -1.92
N GLY A 38 -8.18 -16.17 -3.15
CA GLY A 38 -9.01 -15.37 -4.04
C GLY A 38 -8.27 -14.24 -4.76
N LEU A 39 -6.97 -14.03 -4.49
CA LEU A 39 -6.09 -13.34 -5.42
C LEU A 39 -5.73 -14.36 -6.50
N ASN A 40 -5.87 -14.01 -7.78
CA ASN A 40 -5.51 -14.92 -8.87
C ASN A 40 -3.98 -14.99 -9.01
N VAL A 41 -3.34 -15.72 -8.10
CA VAL A 41 -1.86 -15.85 -8.03
C VAL A 41 -1.34 -16.98 -8.93
N GLN A 42 -2.03 -17.36 -10.01
CA GLN A 42 -1.51 -18.43 -10.87
C GLN A 42 -0.36 -17.88 -11.73
N PRO A 43 0.90 -18.28 -11.50
CA PRO A 43 1.92 -18.07 -12.50
C PRO A 43 1.59 -19.04 -13.64
N ASP A 44 1.44 -18.54 -14.86
CA ASP A 44 1.40 -19.43 -16.02
C ASP A 44 2.79 -20.06 -16.15
N GLU A 45 2.90 -21.34 -15.78
CA GLU A 45 4.16 -22.12 -15.72
C GLU A 45 4.87 -22.25 -17.09
N GLU A 46 4.23 -21.82 -18.18
CA GLU A 46 4.78 -21.86 -19.54
C GLU A 46 5.59 -20.59 -19.93
N ARG A 47 5.85 -19.66 -19.00
CA ARG A 47 6.29 -18.27 -19.32
C ARG A 47 7.73 -17.89 -18.98
N GLU A 48 8.58 -18.81 -18.52
CA GLU A 48 9.85 -18.40 -17.90
C GLU A 48 10.98 -18.00 -18.89
N ASP A 49 10.88 -18.30 -20.19
CA ASP A 49 12.00 -18.13 -21.14
C ASP A 49 11.85 -17.01 -22.19
N ASN A 50 10.79 -16.20 -22.16
CA ASN A 50 10.59 -15.13 -23.14
C ASN A 50 10.92 -13.74 -22.57
N PRO A 51 11.96 -13.03 -23.04
CA PRO A 51 12.32 -11.70 -22.54
C PRO A 51 11.23 -10.64 -22.75
N ASN A 52 10.31 -10.84 -23.71
CA ASN A 52 9.14 -9.97 -23.88
C ASN A 52 8.07 -10.15 -22.79
N GLN A 53 8.22 -11.10 -21.88
CA GLN A 53 7.27 -11.34 -20.78
C GLN A 53 7.70 -10.69 -19.45
N SER A 54 8.94 -10.19 -19.35
CA SER A 54 9.44 -9.54 -18.13
C SER A 54 8.54 -8.37 -17.71
N ASP A 55 8.17 -7.49 -18.65
CA ASP A 55 7.30 -6.33 -18.36
C ASP A 55 5.90 -6.75 -17.89
N LEU A 56 5.39 -7.88 -18.40
CA LEU A 56 4.08 -8.41 -18.00
C LEU A 56 4.13 -9.02 -16.60
N ILE A 57 5.24 -9.68 -16.26
CA ILE A 57 5.47 -10.23 -14.92
C ILE A 57 5.61 -9.09 -13.91
N GLU A 58 6.34 -8.03 -14.26
CA GLU A 58 6.50 -6.86 -13.40
C GLU A 58 5.15 -6.17 -13.15
N GLN A 59 4.37 -5.89 -14.18
CA GLN A 59 3.01 -5.35 -14.04
C GLN A 59 2.09 -6.25 -13.20
N ALA A 60 2.18 -7.56 -13.38
CA ALA A 60 1.41 -8.52 -12.59
C ALA A 60 1.85 -8.52 -11.12
N ALA A 61 3.15 -8.40 -10.85
CA ALA A 61 3.70 -8.30 -9.50
C ALA A 61 3.27 -7.01 -8.80
N GLU A 62 3.32 -5.86 -9.48
CA GLU A 62 2.82 -4.59 -8.94
C GLU A 62 1.34 -4.68 -8.57
N MET A 63 0.52 -5.20 -9.49
CA MET A 63 -0.91 -5.35 -9.27
C MET A 63 -1.21 -6.31 -8.12
N LEU A 64 -0.51 -7.46 -8.07
CA LEU A 64 -0.67 -8.42 -6.99
C LEU A 64 -0.26 -7.83 -5.64
N TYR A 65 0.85 -7.09 -5.60
CA TYR A 65 1.30 -6.42 -4.38
C TYR A 65 0.29 -5.37 -3.90
N GLY A 66 -0.31 -4.58 -4.80
CA GLY A 66 -1.44 -3.70 -4.47
C GLY A 66 -2.60 -4.44 -3.79
N LEU A 67 -3.01 -5.57 -4.36
CA LEU A 67 -4.09 -6.38 -3.78
C LEU A 67 -3.73 -6.98 -2.40
N ILE A 68 -2.46 -7.34 -2.20
CA ILE A 68 -1.96 -7.81 -0.91
C ILE A 68 -1.90 -6.67 0.10
N GLN A 69 -1.34 -5.52 -0.28
CA GLN A 69 -1.22 -4.31 0.52
C GLN A 69 -2.59 -3.90 1.05
N ALA A 70 -3.58 -3.86 0.17
CA ALA A 70 -4.96 -3.58 0.49
C ALA A 70 -5.40 -4.47 1.66
N ARG A 71 -5.23 -5.80 1.58
CA ARG A 71 -5.60 -6.72 2.67
C ARG A 71 -4.74 -6.58 3.92
N TYR A 72 -3.46 -6.25 3.77
CA TYR A 72 -2.48 -6.17 4.86
C TYR A 72 -2.73 -5.00 5.80
N ILE A 73 -3.25 -3.87 5.31
CA ILE A 73 -3.52 -2.68 6.15
C ILE A 73 -4.79 -2.79 7.02
N LEU A 74 -5.53 -3.90 6.92
CA LEU A 74 -6.67 -4.21 7.79
C LEU A 74 -6.28 -4.72 9.19
N PRO A 75 -5.44 -5.77 9.32
CA PRO A 75 -5.00 -6.26 10.62
C PRO A 75 -4.09 -5.25 11.34
N ASN A 76 -3.91 -5.48 12.65
CA ASN A 76 -3.18 -4.58 13.55
C ASN A 76 -1.77 -4.22 13.09
N ARG A 77 -1.06 -5.13 12.39
CA ARG A 77 0.31 -4.86 11.92
C ARG A 77 0.34 -3.82 10.81
N GLY A 78 -0.38 -4.06 9.70
CA GLY A 78 -0.39 -3.11 8.59
C GLY A 78 -1.03 -1.78 8.95
N ILE A 79 -2.09 -1.76 9.78
CA ILE A 79 -2.65 -0.48 10.23
C ILE A 79 -1.69 0.32 11.12
N ALA A 80 -0.86 -0.36 11.95
CA ALA A 80 0.15 0.30 12.75
C ALA A 80 1.23 0.95 11.88
N GLN A 81 1.68 0.27 10.82
CA GLN A 81 2.60 0.85 9.84
C GLN A 81 2.00 2.06 9.13
N MET A 82 0.73 1.98 8.69
CA MET A 82 0.05 3.12 8.07
C MET A 82 -0.12 4.29 9.03
N LEU A 83 -0.37 4.02 10.32
CA LEU A 83 -0.44 5.05 11.36
C LEU A 83 0.91 5.73 11.58
N GLU A 84 2.01 4.99 11.55
CA GLU A 84 3.36 5.56 11.65
C GLU A 84 3.63 6.52 10.49
N LYS A 85 3.34 6.10 9.25
CA LYS A 85 3.44 6.96 8.06
C LYS A 85 2.56 8.21 8.17
N TYR A 86 1.34 8.08 8.71
CA TYR A 86 0.44 9.21 8.95
C TYR A 86 1.02 10.21 9.95
N GLN A 87 1.61 9.72 11.05
CA GLN A 87 2.25 10.57 12.06
C GLN A 87 3.48 11.30 11.52
N GLN A 88 4.19 10.68 10.58
CA GLN A 88 5.31 11.28 9.84
C GLN A 88 4.86 12.19 8.68
N ALA A 89 3.55 12.21 8.40
CA ALA A 89 2.91 12.95 7.30
C ALA A 89 3.40 12.55 5.90
N ASP A 90 3.78 11.29 5.71
CA ASP A 90 4.23 10.74 4.42
C ASP A 90 3.17 10.86 3.32
N PHE A 91 1.89 10.82 3.68
CA PHE A 91 0.78 10.95 2.75
C PHE A 91 0.47 12.40 2.38
N GLY A 92 1.19 13.36 2.97
CA GLY A 92 1.00 14.79 2.78
C GLY A 92 -0.08 15.40 3.67
N TYR A 93 -0.37 16.68 3.39
CA TYR A 93 -1.22 17.54 4.20
C TYR A 93 -2.41 18.08 3.41
N CYS A 94 -3.51 18.34 4.11
CA CYS A 94 -4.69 18.94 3.50
C CYS A 94 -4.31 20.24 2.76
N PRO A 95 -4.67 20.39 1.47
CA PRO A 95 -4.31 21.56 0.67
C PRO A 95 -5.13 22.81 1.03
N HIS A 96 -6.20 22.67 1.81
CA HIS A 96 -7.03 23.80 2.22
C HIS A 96 -6.41 24.55 3.40
N VAL A 97 -6.36 25.87 3.28
CA VAL A 97 -5.76 26.77 4.29
C VAL A 97 -6.39 26.59 5.68
N TYR A 98 -7.70 26.34 5.75
CA TYR A 98 -8.44 26.17 7.01
C TYR A 98 -8.24 24.79 7.66
N CYS A 99 -7.53 23.87 7.00
CA CYS A 99 -7.15 22.58 7.59
C CYS A 99 -5.89 22.68 8.47
N GLU A 100 -5.19 23.82 8.50
CA GLU A 100 -4.00 24.03 9.33
C GLU A 100 -2.91 22.94 9.14
N ASN A 101 -2.67 22.52 7.90
CA ASN A 101 -1.73 21.43 7.56
C ASN A 101 -2.03 20.10 8.29
N GLN A 102 -3.30 19.72 8.37
CA GLN A 102 -3.67 18.42 8.89
C GLN A 102 -3.13 17.27 7.99
N PRO A 103 -2.45 16.25 8.55
CA PRO A 103 -2.01 15.08 7.79
C PRO A 103 -3.21 14.31 7.22
N MET A 104 -3.00 13.68 6.07
CA MET A 104 -4.04 12.95 5.32
C MET A 104 -3.78 11.45 5.30
N LEU A 105 -4.80 10.68 4.91
CA LEU A 105 -4.69 9.23 4.67
C LEU A 105 -5.09 8.91 3.23
N PRO A 106 -4.41 7.93 2.59
CA PRO A 106 -4.84 7.43 1.30
C PRO A 106 -6.17 6.68 1.44
N VAL A 107 -7.05 6.92 0.47
CA VAL A 107 -8.34 6.25 0.29
C VAL A 107 -8.54 5.91 -1.15
N GLY A 108 -8.86 4.67 -1.46
CA GLY A 108 -9.47 4.40 -2.75
C GLY A 108 -10.99 4.32 -2.64
N LEU A 109 -11.64 4.58 -3.77
CA LEU A 109 -13.10 4.71 -3.85
C LEU A 109 -13.79 3.51 -4.49
N SER A 110 -13.03 2.51 -4.94
CA SER A 110 -13.52 1.27 -5.53
C SER A 110 -12.56 0.17 -5.16
N ASP A 111 -13.02 -1.05 -4.88
CA ASP A 111 -12.17 -2.21 -4.66
C ASP A 111 -11.74 -2.89 -5.97
N ILE A 112 -12.16 -2.35 -7.12
CA ILE A 112 -11.87 -2.86 -8.46
C ILE A 112 -10.66 -2.11 -9.06
N PRO A 113 -9.56 -2.81 -9.40
CA PRO A 113 -8.42 -2.19 -10.06
C PRO A 113 -8.81 -1.49 -11.37
N GLY A 114 -8.29 -0.28 -11.58
CA GLY A 114 -8.52 0.51 -12.79
C GLY A 114 -9.76 1.41 -12.77
N GLU A 115 -10.68 1.25 -11.81
CA GLU A 115 -11.90 2.07 -11.77
C GLU A 115 -11.71 3.46 -11.17
N ALA A 116 -10.88 3.58 -10.14
CA ALA A 116 -10.58 4.83 -9.47
C ALA A 116 -9.12 4.88 -9.03
N MET A 117 -8.55 6.08 -9.05
CA MET A 117 -7.24 6.34 -8.44
C MET A 117 -7.40 6.60 -6.94
N VAL A 118 -6.30 6.37 -6.21
CA VAL A 118 -6.20 6.76 -4.80
C VAL A 118 -6.46 8.26 -4.64
N LYS A 119 -7.20 8.61 -3.60
CA LYS A 119 -7.46 9.97 -3.14
C LYS A 119 -6.92 10.14 -1.73
N LEU A 120 -6.82 11.38 -1.27
CA LEU A 120 -6.39 11.69 0.08
C LEU A 120 -7.57 12.21 0.88
N TYR A 121 -7.77 11.64 2.07
CA TYR A 121 -8.80 12.01 3.01
C TYR A 121 -8.18 12.67 4.23
N TYR A 122 -8.74 13.81 4.66
CA TYR A 122 -8.46 14.42 5.95
C TYR A 122 -9.71 14.39 6.82
N HIS A 123 -9.53 14.28 8.14
CA HIS A 123 -10.65 14.25 9.08
C HIS A 123 -10.95 15.65 9.62
N PRO A 124 -12.10 16.28 9.35
CA PRO A 124 -12.37 17.66 9.79
C PRO A 124 -12.46 17.88 11.32
N GLY A 125 -12.35 16.82 12.13
CA GLY A 125 -12.38 16.92 13.59
C GLY A 125 -11.03 17.32 14.20
N GLN A 126 -11.13 17.75 15.46
CA GLN A 126 -10.17 18.57 16.20
C GLN A 126 -8.68 18.25 15.94
N HIS A 127 -7.94 19.33 15.72
CA HIS A 127 -6.50 19.38 15.51
C HIS A 127 -5.74 18.49 16.52
N GLY A 128 -4.91 17.57 16.01
CA GLY A 128 -4.04 16.72 16.84
C GLY A 128 -4.65 15.41 17.32
N GLU A 129 -5.91 15.11 17.02
CA GLU A 129 -6.44 13.75 17.25
C GLU A 129 -6.03 12.82 16.12
N THR A 130 -5.19 11.83 16.43
CA THR A 130 -4.95 10.70 15.52
C THR A 130 -6.29 10.00 15.26
N PRO A 131 -6.70 9.79 13.99
CA PRO A 131 -7.91 9.04 13.68
C PRO A 131 -7.87 7.69 14.38
N SER A 132 -8.98 7.28 14.98
CA SER A 132 -9.04 5.95 15.60
C SER A 132 -8.76 4.88 14.54
N LEU A 133 -8.18 3.75 14.95
CA LEU A 133 -7.86 2.63 14.04
C LEU A 133 -9.09 2.18 13.23
N LEU A 134 -10.28 2.20 13.85
CA LEU A 134 -11.56 1.91 13.21
C LEU A 134 -11.93 2.91 12.09
N LYS A 135 -11.44 4.14 12.17
CA LYS A 135 -11.66 5.17 11.14
C LYS A 135 -10.71 4.96 9.96
N ILE A 136 -9.45 4.62 10.23
CA ILE A 136 -8.45 4.27 9.22
C ILE A 136 -8.90 3.04 8.41
N GLN A 137 -9.43 2.00 9.07
CA GLN A 137 -9.96 0.79 8.40
C GLN A 137 -11.11 1.06 7.41
N LYS A 138 -11.90 2.13 7.63
CA LYS A 138 -13.04 2.48 6.77
C LYS A 138 -12.66 3.35 5.57
N ILE A 139 -11.41 3.82 5.54
CA ILE A 139 -10.92 4.83 4.60
C ILE A 139 -9.92 4.23 3.60
N SER A 140 -9.56 2.95 3.64
CA SER A 140 -8.94 2.33 2.44
C SER A 140 -10.04 2.11 1.37
N TRP A 141 -9.85 2.10 0.04
CA TRP A 141 -9.49 0.89 -0.75
C TRP A 141 -9.33 1.16 -2.25
N ALA A 142 -8.22 0.66 -2.82
CA ALA A 142 -7.61 0.76 -4.16
C ALA A 142 -6.71 1.98 -4.34
N TRP A 143 -5.39 1.84 -4.22
CA TRP A 143 -4.50 0.78 -4.73
C TRP A 143 -3.49 0.34 -3.67
#